data_AF-G2ISS8-F1
#
_entry.id   AF-G2ISS8-F1
#
_cell.length_a   1.000
_cell.length_b   1.000
_cell.length_c   1.000
_cell.angle_alpha   90.00
_cell.angle_beta   90.00
_cell.angle_gamma   90.00
#
_symmetry.space_group_name_H-M   'P 1'
#
loop_
_entity.id
_entity.type
_entity.pdbx_description
1 polymer ?
#
loop_
_entity_poly.entity_id
_entity_poly.type
_entity_poly.pdbx_seq_one_letter_code
_entity_poly.pdbx_strand_id
1 'polypeptide(L)' 'MIAMKTIRRLFTIKTKFEAFLAIYALALGAVTRGLHYMEQYPGTPGKLLALACVSAVMIAGGLMIDAVTLKRTYES' A
#
# COMPACT_ATOMS: atom_id res chain seq x y z
N MET A 1 13.43 24.04 -12.62
CA MET A 1 14.23 22.85 -12.23
C MET A 1 14.05 22.41 -10.75
N ILE A 2 13.30 23.13 -9.90
CA ILE A 2 13.17 22.85 -8.45
C ILE A 2 12.08 21.80 -8.11
N ALA A 3 11.01 21.71 -8.90
CA ALA A 3 9.85 20.84 -8.61
C ALA A 3 10.18 19.32 -8.50
N MET A 4 11.14 18.83 -9.28
CA MET A 4 11.51 17.41 -9.32
C MET A 4 12.13 16.90 -8.00
N LYS A 5 12.83 17.77 -7.26
CA LYS A 5 13.57 17.38 -6.05
C LYS A 5 12.63 17.16 -4.85
N THR A 6 11.52 17.89 -4.80
CA THR A 6 10.53 17.81 -3.72
C THR A 6 9.63 16.59 -3.86
N ILE A 7 9.16 16.29 -5.09
CA ILE A 7 8.31 15.11 -5.37
C ILE A 7 9.04 13.81 -5.01
N ARG A 8 10.34 13.73 -5.27
CA ARG A 8 11.16 12.57 -4.91
C ARG A 8 11.19 12.27 -3.41
N ARG A 9 11.10 13.28 -2.54
CA ARG A 9 11.07 13.10 -1.08
C ARG A 9 9.76 12.47 -0.61
N LEU A 10 8.65 12.71 -1.32
CA LEU A 10 7.35 12.15 -0.98
C LEU A 10 7.27 10.63 -1.22
N PHE A 11 8.06 10.12 -2.17
CA PHE A 11 8.18 8.67 -2.45
C PHE A 11 9.27 7.98 -1.60
N THR A 12 9.91 8.70 -0.67
CA THR A 12 10.96 8.12 0.17
C THR A 12 10.39 7.83 1.56
N ILE A 13 10.06 6.56 1.84
CA ILE A 13 9.62 6.14 3.16
C ILE A 13 10.85 6.08 4.10
N LYS A 14 10.88 6.93 5.13
CA LYS A 14 11.97 6.94 6.14
C LYS A 14 11.52 6.48 7.51
N THR A 15 10.26 6.75 7.86
CA THR A 15 9.73 6.47 9.20
C THR A 15 8.65 5.39 9.16
N LYS A 16 8.43 4.73 10.30
CA LYS A 16 7.32 3.77 10.43
C LYS A 16 5.97 4.46 10.21
N PHE A 17 5.84 5.73 10.58
CA PHE A 17 4.63 6.52 10.36
C PHE A 17 4.34 6.73 8.86
N GLU A 18 5.35 7.09 8.06
CA GLU A 18 5.18 7.20 6.60
C GLU A 18 4.80 5.86 5.96
N ALA A 19 5.37 4.75 6.45
CA ALA A 19 4.97 3.41 6.00
C ALA A 19 3.49 3.14 6.30
N PHE A 20 3.03 3.42 7.53
CA PHE A 20 1.60 3.26 7.87
C PHE A 20 0.69 4.15 7.02
N LEU A 21 1.13 5.38 6.71
CA LEU A 21 0.36 6.31 5.88
C LEU A 21 0.27 5.83 4.41
N ALA A 22 1.34 5.24 3.88
CA ALA A 22 1.34 4.60 2.57
C ALA A 22 0.45 3.35 2.55
N ILE A 23 0.53 2.48 3.56
CA ILE A 23 -0.31 1.28 3.70
C ILE A 23 -1.78 1.67 3.78
N TYR A 24 -2.10 2.73 4.52
CA TYR A 24 -3.47 3.24 4.63
C TYR A 24 -4.01 3.74 3.27
N ALA A 25 -3.20 4.49 2.51
CA ALA A 25 -3.57 4.93 1.16
C ALA A 25 -3.80 3.74 0.21
N LEU A 26 -2.95 2.71 0.28
CA LEU A 26 -3.11 1.48 -0.50
C LEU A 26 -4.38 0.71 -0.10
N ALA A 27 -4.66 0.61 1.20
CA ALA A 27 -5.86 -0.06 1.72
C ALA A 27 -7.14 0.62 1.25
N LEU A 28 -7.22 1.96 1.33
CA LEU A 28 -8.35 2.73 0.80
C LEU A 28 -8.58 2.48 -0.69
N GLY A 29 -7.51 2.48 -1.49
CA GLY A 29 -7.58 2.19 -2.92
C GLY A 29 -8.06 0.76 -3.20
N ALA A 30 -7.55 -0.22 -2.47
CA ALA A 30 -7.93 -1.63 -2.63
C ALA A 30 -9.39 -1.90 -2.27
N VAL A 31 -9.91 -1.28 -1.19
CA VAL A 31 -11.33 -1.41 -0.81
C VAL A 31 -12.24 -0.78 -1.86
N THR A 32 -11.90 0.40 -2.35
CA THR A 32 -12.68 1.08 -3.40
C THR A 32 -12.72 0.26 -4.68
N ARG A 33 -11.59 -0.33 -5.08
CA ARG A 33 -11.51 -1.24 -6.24
C ARG A 33 -12.23 -2.57 -5.98
N GLY A 34 -12.13 -3.11 -4.77
CA GLY A 34 -12.84 -4.32 -4.34
C GLY A 34 -14.35 -4.18 -4.46
N LEU A 35 -14.90 -3.04 -4.04
CA LEU A 35 -16.32 -2.72 -4.23
C LEU A 35 -16.69 -2.65 -5.71
N HIS A 36 -15.87 -1.99 -6.53
CA HIS A 36 -16.09 -1.92 -7.97
C HIS A 36 -16.09 -3.31 -8.64
N TYR A 37 -15.23 -4.24 -8.20
CA TYR A 37 -15.24 -5.63 -8.69
C TYR A 37 -16.51 -6.38 -8.32
N MET A 38 -17.11 -6.08 -7.16
CA MET A 38 -18.38 -6.68 -6.74
C MET A 38 -19.57 -6.11 -7.50
N GLU A 39 -19.54 -4.82 -7.87
CA GLU A 39 -20.57 -4.19 -8.70
C GLU A 39 -20.52 -4.67 -10.16
N GLN A 40 -19.32 -4.82 -10.71
CA GLN A 40 -19.12 -5.11 -12.13
C GLN A 40 -19.21 -6.61 -12.46
N TYR A 41 -18.87 -7.48 -11.50
CA TYR A 41 -18.95 -8.93 -11.64
C TYR A 41 -19.82 -9.52 -10.52
N PRO A 42 -21.16 -9.52 -10.68
CA PRO A 42 -22.06 -10.09 -9.70
C PRO A 42 -21.81 -11.60 -9.58
N GLY A 43 -21.41 -12.05 -8.38
CA GLY A 43 -21.20 -13.47 -8.07
C GLY A 43 -20.01 -13.75 -7.16
N THR A 44 -19.57 -15.01 -7.12
CA THR A 44 -18.35 -15.46 -6.46
C THR A 44 -17.04 -14.85 -7.00
N PRO A 45 -16.87 -14.56 -8.31
CA PRO A 45 -15.60 -14.03 -8.81
C PRO A 45 -15.29 -12.61 -8.31
N GLY A 46 -16.31 -11.73 -8.20
CA GLY A 46 -16.12 -10.37 -7.67
C GLY A 46 -15.64 -10.35 -6.23
N LYS A 47 -16.14 -11.28 -5.39
CA LYS A 47 -15.69 -11.44 -3.98
C LYS A 47 -14.27 -12.01 -3.89
N LEU A 48 -13.92 -12.96 -4.74
CA LEU A 48 -12.57 -13.51 -4.83
C LEU A 48 -11.55 -12.44 -5.25
N LEU A 49 -11.89 -11.60 -6.23
CA LEU A 49 -11.06 -10.49 -6.69
C LEU A 49 -10.91 -9.41 -5.61
N ALA A 50 -11.99 -9.09 -4.91
CA ALA A 50 -11.94 -8.16 -3.77
C ALA A 50 -11.03 -8.68 -2.65
N LEU A 51 -11.17 -9.96 -2.27
CA LEU A 51 -10.32 -10.60 -1.27
C LEU A 51 -8.85 -10.67 -1.71
N ALA A 52 -8.58 -10.98 -2.98
CA ALA A 52 -7.23 -10.99 -3.53
C ALA A 52 -6.58 -9.60 -3.49
N CYS A 53 -7.35 -8.55 -3.75
CA CYS A 53 -6.85 -7.17 -3.70
C CYS A 53 -6.50 -6.77 -2.25
N VAL A 54 -7.35 -7.10 -1.28
CA VAL A 54 -7.09 -6.79 0.14
C VAL A 54 -5.94 -7.62 0.70
N SER A 55 -5.84 -8.90 0.34
CA SER A 55 -4.73 -9.76 0.79
C SER A 55 -3.39 -9.30 0.23
N ALA A 56 -3.34 -8.80 -1.01
CA ALA A 56 -2.13 -8.19 -1.57
C ALA A 56 -1.65 -6.97 -0.75
N VAL A 57 -2.56 -6.13 -0.25
CA VAL A 57 -2.20 -4.98 0.60
C VAL A 57 -1.64 -5.43 1.95
N MET A 58 -2.12 -6.52 2.53
CA MET A 58 -1.58 -7.06 3.78
C MET A 58 -0.13 -7.52 3.63
N ILE A 59 0.18 -8.23 2.54
CA ILE A 59 1.55 -8.66 2.23
C ILE A 59 2.44 -7.43 2.01
N ALA A 60 1.99 -6.47 1.21
CA ALA A 60 2.73 -5.23 0.96
C ALA A 60 2.97 -4.43 2.25
N GLY A 61 1.99 -4.37 3.14
CA GLY A 61 2.11 -3.67 4.41
C GLY A 61 3.11 -4.30 5.36
N GLY A 62 3.12 -5.63 5.48
CA GLY A 62 4.14 -6.36 6.23
C GLY A 62 5.55 -6.09 5.70
N LEU A 63 5.72 -6.18 4.37
CA LEU A 63 7.01 -5.94 3.72
C LEU A 63 7.50 -4.50 3.89
N MET A 64 6.61 -3.51 3.84
CA MET A 64 6.97 -2.10 4.06
C MET A 64 7.43 -1.84 5.50
N ILE A 65 6.73 -2.41 6.49
CA ILE A 65 7.10 -2.26 7.91
C ILE A 65 8.44 -2.94 8.18
N ASP A 66 8.65 -4.12 7.59
CA ASP A 66 9.91 -4.87 7.69
C ASP A 66 11.06 -4.10 7.03
N ALA A 67 10.85 -3.59 5.81
CA ALA A 67 11.85 -2.78 5.10
C ALA A 67 12.29 -1.53 5.86
N VAL A 68 11.36 -0.83 6.54
CA VAL A 68 11.71 0.33 7.39
C VAL A 68 12.50 -0.10 8.63
N THR A 69 12.16 -1.25 9.22
CA THR A 69 12.89 -1.80 10.36
C THR A 69 14.30 -2.22 9.94
N LEU A 70 14.42 -2.90 8.80
CA LEU A 70 15.68 -3.31 8.20
C LEU A 70 16.59 -2.10 7.92
N LYS A 71 16.07 -1.05 7.26
CA LYS A 71 16.85 0.19 7.02
C LYS A 71 17.40 0.78 8.31
N ARG A 72 16.59 0.87 9.36
CA ARG A 72 17.03 1.40 10.66
C ARG A 72 18.12 0.54 11.30
N THR A 73 18.03 -0.79 11.17
CA THR A 73 19.04 -1.71 11.73
C THR A 73 20.38 -1.62 11.00
N TYR A 74 20.38 -1.49 9.66
CA TYR A 74 21.61 -1.46 8.85
C TYR A 74 22.22 -0.05 8.72
N GLU A 75 21.47 1.03 8.99
CA GLU A 75 22.01 2.40 9.12
C GLU A 75 22.57 2.71 10.52
N SER A 76 22.52 1.75 11.47
CA SER A 76 23.13 1.83 12.81
C SER A 76 24.49 1.14 12.86
#